data_AF-A0A497NRB7-F1
#
_entry.id   AF-A0A497NRB7-F1
#
_cell.length_a   1.000
_cell.length_b   1.000
_cell.length_c   1.000
_cell.angle_alpha   90.00
_cell.angle_beta   90.00
_cell.angle_gamma   90.00
#
_symmetry.space_group_name_H-M   'P 1'
#
loop_
_entity.id
_entity.type
_entity.pdbx_description
1 polymer ?
#
loop_
_entity_poly.entity_id
_entity_poly.type
_entity_poly.pdbx_seq_one_letter_code
_entity_poly.pdbx_strand_id
1 'polypeptide(L)'
;MLRHPELKRIPNLENEIVKTVNAPDYVVRGRHGEHIAIRYIGITPYGAKYIIVPYDEGGEVRTAFITSDVDRILRRGVLWRPP
;
A
#
# COMPACT_ATOMS: atom_id res chain seq x y z
N MET A 1 -11.74 10.05 -1.71
CA MET A 1 -11.23 11.08 -2.65
C MET A 1 -9.90 10.59 -3.22
N LEU A 2 -9.90 10.03 -4.45
CA LEU A 2 -8.71 9.46 -5.11
C LEU A 2 -7.74 10.58 -5.51
N ARG A 3 -6.55 10.64 -4.90
CA ARG A 3 -5.56 11.72 -5.13
C ARG A 3 -4.54 11.46 -6.24
N HIS A 4 -4.59 10.34 -6.97
CA HIS A 4 -3.68 10.10 -8.09
C HIS A 4 -4.42 9.58 -9.34
N PRO A 5 -4.25 10.22 -10.52
CA PRO A 5 -4.87 9.77 -11.77
C PRO A 5 -4.43 8.36 -12.20
N GLU A 6 -3.31 7.85 -11.68
CA GLU A 6 -2.83 6.48 -11.90
C GLU A 6 -3.77 5.42 -11.29
N LEU A 7 -4.49 5.72 -10.21
CA LEU A 7 -5.42 4.77 -9.56
C LEU A 7 -6.61 4.41 -10.45
N LYS A 8 -7.06 5.34 -11.32
CA LYS A 8 -8.14 5.08 -12.29
C LYS A 8 -7.73 4.13 -13.42
N ARG A 9 -6.42 3.92 -13.62
CA ARG A 9 -5.88 3.08 -14.70
C ARG A 9 -5.61 1.65 -14.26
N ILE A 10 -5.70 1.35 -12.96
CA ILE A 10 -5.59 -0.03 -12.48
C ILE A 10 -6.95 -0.72 -12.66
N PRO A 11 -7.07 -1.70 -13.57
CA PRO A 11 -8.26 -2.53 -13.62
C PRO A 11 -8.41 -3.26 -12.28
N ASN A 12 -9.61 -3.25 -11.71
CA ASN A 12 -9.93 -3.91 -10.43
C ASN A 12 -9.12 -3.40 -9.22
N LEU A 13 -8.99 -2.08 -9.07
CA LEU A 13 -8.31 -1.45 -7.92
C LEU A 13 -8.76 -2.02 -6.56
N GLU A 14 -10.05 -2.29 -6.39
CA GLU A 14 -10.58 -2.90 -5.15
C GLU A 14 -9.95 -4.27 -4.86
N ASN A 15 -9.75 -5.10 -5.90
CA ASN A 15 -9.08 -6.38 -5.76
C ASN A 15 -7.60 -6.20 -5.39
N GLU A 16 -6.93 -5.20 -5.96
CA GLU A 16 -5.53 -4.91 -5.59
C GLU A 16 -5.41 -4.39 -4.15
N ILE A 17 -6.40 -3.66 -3.62
CA ILE A 17 -6.46 -3.26 -2.21
C ILE A 17 -6.62 -4.50 -1.33
N VAL A 18 -7.62 -5.35 -1.61
CA VAL A 18 -7.88 -6.58 -0.85
C VAL A 18 -6.66 -7.50 -0.83
N LYS A 19 -6.04 -7.74 -1.99
CA LYS A 19 -4.79 -8.53 -2.08
C LYS A 19 -3.68 -7.92 -1.24
N THR A 20 -3.57 -6.60 -1.17
CA THR A 20 -2.50 -5.94 -0.41
C THR A 20 -2.69 -6.14 1.09
N VAL A 21 -3.93 -6.08 1.60
CA VAL A 21 -4.20 -6.35 3.02
C VAL A 21 -3.98 -7.82 3.35
N ASN A 22 -4.40 -8.75 2.48
CA ASN A 22 -4.34 -10.18 2.74
C ASN A 22 -2.96 -10.81 2.50
N ALA A 23 -2.21 -10.28 1.52
CA ALA A 23 -0.89 -10.77 1.13
C ALA A 23 0.07 -9.59 0.85
N PRO A 24 0.43 -8.80 1.88
CA PRO A 24 1.39 -7.71 1.73
C PRO A 24 2.81 -8.22 1.55
N ASP A 25 3.65 -7.42 0.91
CA ASP A 25 5.11 -7.60 0.95
C ASP A 25 5.69 -7.01 2.25
N TYR A 26 5.04 -5.97 2.79
CA TYR A 26 5.42 -5.37 4.07
C TYR A 26 4.18 -4.91 4.84
N VAL A 27 4.24 -5.05 6.16
CA VAL A 27 3.37 -4.31 7.09
C VAL A 27 4.25 -3.33 7.86
N VAL A 28 3.88 -2.06 7.80
CA VAL A 28 4.63 -0.95 8.37
C VAL A 28 3.78 -0.23 9.41
N ARG A 29 4.44 0.33 10.42
CA ARG A 29 3.79 1.16 11.43
C ARG A 29 3.21 2.46 10.85
N GLY A 30 1.94 2.72 11.14
CA GLY A 30 1.26 3.97 10.86
C GLY A 30 1.62 5.11 11.82
N ARG A 31 1.08 6.31 11.57
CA ARG A 31 1.32 7.51 12.39
C ARG A 31 0.43 7.60 13.63
N HIS A 32 -0.78 7.05 13.57
CA HIS A 32 -1.82 7.18 14.59
C HIS A 32 -2.27 5.80 15.12
N GLY A 33 -1.36 4.82 15.10
CA GLY A 33 -1.65 3.45 15.56
C GLY A 33 -2.20 2.55 14.46
N GLU A 34 -2.44 3.04 13.25
CA GLU A 34 -2.82 2.20 12.11
C GLU A 34 -1.67 1.30 11.63
N HIS A 35 -2.02 0.24 10.90
CA HIS A 35 -1.07 -0.55 10.12
C HIS A 35 -1.08 -0.07 8.67
N ILE A 36 0.04 -0.24 7.98
CA ILE A 36 0.16 0.08 6.55
C ILE A 36 0.61 -1.17 5.81
N ALA A 37 -0.29 -1.77 5.04
CA ALA A 37 0.05 -2.82 4.11
C ALA A 37 0.65 -2.23 2.83
N ILE A 38 1.73 -2.82 2.35
CA ILE A 38 2.45 -2.40 1.16
C ILE A 38 2.61 -3.61 0.26
N ARG A 39 2.31 -3.43 -1.03
CA ARG A 39 2.56 -4.46 -2.04
C ARG A 39 3.08 -3.85 -3.34
N TYR A 40 4.05 -4.50 -3.94
CA TYR A 40 4.55 -4.19 -5.27
C TYR A 40 3.51 -4.56 -6.33
N ILE A 41 3.26 -3.64 -7.25
CA ILE A 41 2.23 -3.79 -8.31
C ILE A 41 2.80 -3.72 -9.72
N GLY A 42 4.14 -3.71 -9.86
CA GLY A 42 4.81 -3.73 -11.16
C GLY A 42 5.75 -2.55 -11.40
N ILE A 43 6.44 -2.60 -12.53
CA ILE A 43 7.31 -1.54 -13.04
C ILE A 43 6.56 -0.78 -14.14
N THR A 44 6.67 0.55 -14.08
CA THR A 44 6.25 1.46 -15.15
C THR A 44 7.50 2.12 -15.75
N PRO A 45 7.39 2.87 -16.86
CA PRO A 45 8.51 3.69 -17.36
C PRO A 45 9.09 4.66 -16.32
N TYR A 46 8.33 4.98 -15.27
CA TYR A 46 8.75 5.84 -14.15
C TYR A 46 9.26 5.04 -12.94
N GLY A 47 9.55 3.75 -13.12
CA GLY A 47 10.08 2.86 -12.08
C GLY A 47 9.02 1.97 -11.42
N ALA A 48 9.45 1.27 -10.37
CA ALA A 48 8.62 0.41 -9.55
C ALA A 48 7.45 1.19 -8.94
N LYS A 49 6.30 0.53 -8.83
CA LYS A 49 5.09 1.07 -8.22
C LYS A 49 4.65 0.15 -7.10
N TYR A 50 4.25 0.77 -6.00
CA TYR A 50 3.76 0.10 -4.80
C TYR A 50 2.40 0.67 -4.45
N ILE A 51 1.45 -0.20 -4.14
CA ILE A 51 0.18 0.21 -3.54
C ILE A 51 0.34 0.21 -2.02
N ILE A 52 -0.16 1.28 -1.41
CA ILE A 52 -0.08 1.57 0.01
C ILE A 52 -1.50 1.61 0.55
N VAL A 53 -1.77 0.77 1.54
CA VAL A 53 -3.10 0.58 2.12
C VAL A 53 -3.01 0.68 3.65
N PRO A 54 -3.24 1.86 4.23
CA PRO A 54 -3.45 2.00 5.66
C PRO A 54 -4.78 1.37 6.09
N TYR A 55 -4.76 0.63 7.19
CA TYR A 55 -5.92 -0.01 7.81
C TYR A 55 -5.80 0.01 9.34
N ASP A 56 -6.93 0.07 10.03
CA ASP A 56 -6.97 0.01 11.49
C ASP A 56 -6.94 -1.44 12.02
N GLU A 57 -7.03 -1.62 13.35
CA GLU A 57 -7.05 -2.95 13.97
C GLU A 57 -8.25 -3.81 13.54
N GLY A 58 -9.36 -3.19 13.09
CA GLY A 58 -10.53 -3.88 12.55
C GLY A 58 -10.41 -4.22 11.06
N GLY A 59 -9.32 -3.83 10.39
CA GLY A 59 -9.13 -4.03 8.96
C GLY A 59 -9.85 -3.01 8.08
N GLU A 60 -10.38 -1.92 8.64
CA GLU A 60 -11.09 -0.91 7.85
C GLU A 60 -10.10 -0.07 7.03
N VAL A 61 -10.27 -0.09 5.71
CA VAL A 61 -9.45 0.70 4.77
C VAL A 61 -10.17 2.00 4.42
N ARG A 62 -9.68 3.13 4.93
CA ARG A 62 -10.21 4.47 4.58
C ARG A 62 -9.58 5.08 3.34
N THR A 63 -8.37 4.65 3.00
CA THR A 63 -7.62 5.23 1.88
C THR A 63 -6.64 4.22 1.29
N ALA A 64 -6.30 4.41 0.01
CA ALA A 64 -5.22 3.72 -0.65
C ALA A 64 -4.59 4.66 -1.68
N PHE A 65 -3.28 4.52 -1.89
CA PHE A 65 -2.56 5.29 -2.90
C PHE A 65 -1.38 4.51 -3.46
N ILE A 66 -0.84 4.97 -4.59
CA ILE A 66 0.31 4.36 -5.24
C ILE A 66 1.50 5.32 -5.12
N THR A 67 2.69 4.77 -4.89
CA THR A 67 3.94 5.53 -4.88
C THR A 67 5.06 4.77 -5.59
N SER A 68 6.03 5.51 -6.12
CA SER A 68 7.32 4.96 -6.54
C SER A 68 8.39 5.09 -5.45
N ASP A 69 8.18 5.96 -4.47
CA ASP A 69 9.07 6.15 -3.32
C ASP A 69 8.48 5.41 -2.10
N VAL A 70 8.72 4.10 -2.05
CA VAL A 70 8.28 3.23 -0.95
C VAL A 70 9.22 3.33 0.26
N ASP A 71 10.48 3.72 0.04
CA ASP A 71 11.50 3.80 1.09
C ASP A 71 11.11 4.76 2.21
N ARG A 72 10.49 5.90 1.87
CA ARG A 72 9.96 6.85 2.87
C ARG A 72 8.93 6.22 3.81
N ILE A 73 8.20 5.22 3.34
CA ILE A 73 7.18 4.53 4.13
C ILE A 73 7.86 3.44 4.96
N LEU A 74 8.71 2.60 4.36
CA LEU A 74 9.45 1.54 5.07
C LEU A 74 10.27 2.07 6.25
N ARG A 75 10.87 3.26 6.11
CA ARG A 75 11.62 3.94 7.19
C ARG A 75 10.80 4.27 8.44
N ARG A 76 9.47 4.16 8.41
CA ARG A 76 8.60 4.32 9.60
C ARG A 76 8.66 3.14 10.57
N GLY A 77 9.27 2.03 10.16
CA GLY A 77 9.41 0.82 10.96
C GLY A 77 8.57 -0.31 10.37
N VAL A 78 9.25 -1.29 9.79
CA VAL A 78 8.64 -2.54 9.31
C VAL A 78 8.29 -3.39 10.52
N LEU A 79 7.02 -3.72 10.65
CA LEU A 79 6.49 -4.59 11.70
C LEU A 79 6.50 -6.06 11.26
N TRP A 80 6.29 -6.29 9.97
CA TRP A 80 6.28 -7.63 9.39
C TRP A 80 6.66 -7.61 7.91
N ARG A 81 7.25 -8.72 7.45
CA ARG A 81 7.47 -9.08 6.05
C ARG A 81 7.41 -10.61 5.93
N PRO A 82 7.05 -11.17 4.76
CA PRO A 82 7.14 -12.61 4.55
C PRO A 82 8.60 -13.10 4.70
N PRO A 83 8.80 -14.38 5.10
CA PRO A 83 10.12 -14.97 5.31
C PRO A 83 10.96 -15.05 4.03
#